data_AF-A0A090AAB5-F1
#
_entry.id   AF-A0A090AAB5-F1
#
_cell.length_a   1.000
_cell.length_b   1.000
_cell.length_c   1.000
_cell.angle_alpha   90.00
_cell.angle_beta   90.00
_cell.angle_gamma   90.00
#
_symmetry.space_group_name_H-M   'P 1'
#
loop_
_entity.id
_entity.type
_entity.pdbx_description
1 polymer ?
#
loop_
_entity_poly.entity_id
_entity_poly.type
_entity_poly.pdbx_seq_one_letter_code
_entity_poly.pdbx_strand_id
1 'polypeptide(L)'
;MPKVRLFASGVRTNLGLLPEAGHPQPGIIAMDCYPCRAAVLASRERGGIEPRFADFKTRGVDLEDSQLRQANRLERFVLILVLSRYWCVQSGRDDAAQNPTPLEKKAPHQTDPEHWIFRKLRRGLGSWFKRGLRLIRRCLQQNRPVSPLFRG
;
A
#
# COMPACT_ATOMS: atom_id res chain seq x y z
N MET A 1 -16.96 -18.24 18.30
CA MET A 1 -16.64 -17.00 19.04
C MET A 1 -17.12 -15.80 18.21
N PRO A 2 -17.69 -14.73 18.82
CA PRO A 2 -19.15 -14.59 18.92
C PRO A 2 -19.76 -13.53 17.98
N LYS A 3 -21.00 -13.77 17.54
CA LYS A 3 -21.90 -12.78 16.93
C LYS A 3 -22.29 -11.77 18.03
N VAL A 4 -21.66 -10.61 18.05
CA VAL A 4 -21.99 -9.54 19.00
C VAL A 4 -23.05 -8.64 18.38
N ARG A 5 -23.93 -8.06 19.21
CA ARG A 5 -24.98 -7.14 18.77
C ARG A 5 -24.55 -5.71 19.04
N LEU A 6 -24.75 -4.82 18.06
CA LEU A 6 -24.64 -3.39 18.29
C LEU A 6 -25.80 -2.94 19.18
N PHE A 7 -25.48 -2.33 20.34
CA PHE A 7 -26.44 -2.01 21.40
C PHE A 7 -27.62 -1.14 20.93
N ALA A 8 -27.45 -0.32 19.89
CA ALA A 8 -28.48 0.60 19.41
C ALA A 8 -29.43 0.01 18.36
N SER A 9 -28.98 -0.95 17.54
CA SER A 9 -29.74 -1.44 16.37
C SER A 9 -30.06 -2.93 16.40
N GLY A 10 -29.47 -3.70 17.32
CA GLY A 10 -29.66 -5.16 17.40
C GLY A 10 -29.11 -5.95 16.22
N VAL A 11 -28.50 -5.28 15.23
CA VAL A 11 -27.88 -5.91 14.06
C VAL A 11 -26.72 -6.78 14.54
N ARG A 12 -26.71 -8.03 14.07
CA ARG A 12 -25.61 -8.97 14.32
C ARG A 12 -24.42 -8.55 13.48
N THR A 13 -23.29 -8.29 14.13
CA THR A 13 -22.06 -7.87 13.48
C THR A 13 -20.95 -8.85 13.81
N ASN A 14 -20.17 -9.21 12.80
CA ASN A 14 -18.98 -10.03 13.01
C ASN A 14 -17.87 -9.15 13.57
N LEU A 15 -17.22 -9.58 14.65
CA LEU A 15 -16.12 -8.85 15.26
C LEU A 15 -14.81 -9.60 15.09
N GLY A 16 -13.83 -8.93 14.52
CA GLY A 16 -12.43 -9.35 14.47
C GLY A 16 -11.64 -8.75 15.62
N LEU A 17 -10.75 -9.54 16.21
CA LEU A 17 -9.79 -9.09 17.21
C LEU A 17 -8.39 -9.06 16.60
N LEU A 18 -7.70 -7.93 16.76
CA LEU A 18 -6.35 -7.72 16.26
C LEU A 18 -5.42 -7.41 17.45
N PRO A 19 -4.69 -8.42 17.96
CA PRO A 19 -3.66 -8.19 18.96
C PRO A 19 -2.48 -7.44 18.32
N GLU A 20 -2.06 -6.34 18.92
CA GLU A 20 -0.87 -5.58 18.50
C GLU A 20 0.20 -5.60 19.58
N ALA A 21 1.45 -5.82 19.18
CA ALA A 21 2.56 -5.86 20.12
C ALA A 21 2.74 -4.48 20.78
N GLY A 22 2.77 -4.46 22.11
CA GLY A 22 2.86 -3.22 22.90
C GLY A 22 1.51 -2.63 23.33
N HIS A 23 0.39 -3.21 22.90
CA HIS A 23 -0.95 -2.79 23.33
C HIS A 23 -1.62 -3.86 24.21
N PRO A 24 -2.06 -3.52 25.44
CA PRO A 24 -2.66 -4.49 26.36
C PRO A 24 -4.06 -4.95 25.94
N GLN A 25 -4.73 -4.20 25.06
CA GLN A 25 -6.05 -4.52 24.53
C GLN A 25 -5.95 -4.73 23.02
N PRO A 26 -6.61 -5.78 22.45
CA PRO A 26 -6.64 -5.97 21.02
C PRO A 26 -7.52 -4.91 20.36
N GLY A 27 -7.12 -4.45 19.17
CA GLY A 27 -8.00 -3.67 18.31
C GLY A 27 -9.24 -4.49 17.94
N ILE A 28 -10.42 -3.87 18.00
CA ILE A 28 -11.70 -4.50 17.67
C ILE A 28 -12.18 -3.96 16.32
N ILE A 29 -12.41 -4.85 15.36
CA ILE A 29 -12.83 -4.49 14.01
C ILE A 29 -14.23 -5.06 13.77
N ALA A 30 -15.18 -4.19 13.42
CA ALA A 30 -16.49 -4.61 12.93
C ALA A 30 -16.40 -5.01 11.44
N MET A 31 -16.98 -6.15 11.08
CA MET A 31 -16.82 -6.78 9.77
C MET A 31 -18.16 -7.23 9.19
N ASP A 32 -18.28 -7.15 7.87
CA ASP A 32 -19.41 -7.65 7.07
C ASP A 32 -19.29 -9.16 6.76
N CYS A 33 -18.08 -9.71 6.82
CA CYS A 33 -17.77 -11.10 6.59
C CYS A 33 -17.36 -11.83 7.88
N TYR A 34 -17.22 -13.16 7.81
CA TYR A 34 -16.81 -13.97 8.96
C TYR A 34 -15.38 -13.59 9.42
N PRO A 35 -15.15 -13.40 10.74
CA PRO A 35 -13.89 -12.88 11.24
C PRO A 35 -12.85 -14.00 11.35
N CYS A 36 -12.20 -14.33 10.23
CA CYS A 36 -11.02 -15.19 10.22
C CYS A 36 -9.73 -14.35 10.24
N ARG A 37 -8.60 -14.96 10.63
CA ARG A 37 -7.30 -14.27 10.70
C ARG A 37 -6.95 -13.52 9.42
N ALA A 38 -7.21 -14.13 8.25
CA ALA A 38 -6.95 -13.50 6.95
C ALA A 38 -7.82 -12.24 6.74
N ALA A 39 -9.12 -12.31 7.07
CA ALA A 39 -10.04 -11.20 6.92
C ALA A 39 -9.68 -10.03 7.87
N VAL A 40 -9.32 -10.34 9.12
CA VAL A 40 -8.88 -9.32 10.10
C VAL A 40 -7.60 -8.63 9.64
N LEU A 41 -6.63 -9.38 9.13
CA LEU A 41 -5.39 -8.82 8.59
C LEU A 41 -5.63 -8.00 7.32
N ALA A 42 -6.47 -8.46 6.40
CA ALA A 42 -6.85 -7.70 5.20
C ALA A 42 -7.58 -6.40 5.56
N SER A 43 -8.39 -6.41 6.62
CA SER A 43 -9.03 -5.19 7.12
C SER A 43 -8.00 -4.21 7.71
N ARG A 44 -6.99 -4.72 8.42
CA ARG A 44 -5.86 -3.91 8.90
C ARG A 44 -5.07 -3.26 7.75
N GLU A 45 -4.91 -3.96 6.63
CA GLU A 45 -4.24 -3.42 5.44
C GLU A 45 -4.95 -2.19 4.86
N ARG A 46 -6.24 -1.95 5.15
CA ARG A 46 -6.92 -0.69 4.79
C ARG A 46 -6.27 0.54 5.43
N GLY A 47 -5.70 0.40 6.63
CA GLY A 47 -4.87 1.43 7.27
C GLY A 47 -3.57 1.73 6.50
N GLY A 48 -3.21 0.90 5.52
CA GLY A 48 -2.07 1.11 4.62
C GLY A 48 -2.20 2.35 3.72
N ILE A 49 -3.32 3.07 3.75
CA ILE A 49 -3.45 4.40 3.16
C ILE A 49 -2.74 5.49 3.99
N GLU A 50 -2.56 5.30 5.30
CA GLU A 50 -1.96 6.31 6.18
C GLU A 50 -0.51 6.66 5.82
N PRO A 51 0.38 5.69 5.50
CA PRO A 51 1.71 6.02 4.97
C PRO A 51 1.65 6.88 3.70
N ARG A 52 0.61 6.71 2.86
CA ARG A 52 0.41 7.53 1.66
C ARG A 52 0.02 8.96 2.01
N PHE A 53 -0.83 9.15 3.02
CA PHE A 53 -1.17 10.49 3.52
C PHE A 53 0.04 11.18 4.16
N ALA A 54 0.87 10.46 4.91
CA ALA A 54 2.10 11.00 5.46
C ALA A 54 3.08 11.47 4.37
N ASP A 55 3.22 10.72 3.27
CA ASP A 55 4.03 11.11 2.12
C ASP A 55 3.50 12.35 1.38
N PHE A 56 2.17 12.55 1.36
CA PHE A 56 1.57 13.75 0.78
C PHE A 56 1.73 14.98 1.68
N LYS A 57 1.70 14.79 3.00
CA LYS A 57 1.73 15.88 3.97
C LYS A 57 3.14 16.31 4.34
N THR A 58 3.93 15.46 4.99
CA THR A 58 5.16 15.91 5.69
C THR A 58 6.43 15.17 5.26
N ARG A 59 6.32 14.02 4.57
CA ARG A 59 7.48 13.20 4.19
C ARG A 59 7.86 13.28 2.70
N GLY A 60 7.13 14.04 1.91
CA GLY A 60 7.29 14.06 0.45
C GLY A 60 7.01 15.42 -0.16
N VAL A 61 5.76 15.64 -0.57
CA VAL A 61 5.37 16.81 -1.38
C VAL A 61 5.26 18.09 -0.56
N ASP A 62 5.17 17.94 0.76
CA ASP A 62 5.00 19.04 1.71
C ASP A 62 3.79 19.93 1.39
N LEU A 63 2.65 19.28 1.15
CA LEU A 63 1.44 20.00 0.71
C LEU A 63 1.04 21.10 1.70
N GLU A 64 1.27 20.88 2.99
CA GLU A 64 0.93 21.83 4.06
C GLU A 64 1.80 23.10 3.98
N ASP A 65 3.08 22.98 3.59
CA ASP A 65 4.02 24.11 3.47
C ASP A 65 4.11 24.69 2.04
N SER A 66 3.55 24.02 1.03
CA SER A 66 3.62 24.43 -0.39
C SER A 66 2.94 25.78 -0.73
N GLN A 67 2.29 26.44 0.24
CA GLN A 67 1.52 27.70 0.10
C GLN A 67 0.54 27.72 -1.08
N LEU A 68 0.04 26.56 -1.52
CA LEU A 68 -0.95 26.44 -2.59
C LEU A 68 -2.32 26.98 -2.11
N ARG A 69 -2.56 28.28 -2.29
CA ARG A 69 -3.78 28.98 -1.84
C ARG A 69 -5.00 28.80 -2.76
N GLN A 70 -4.81 28.29 -3.98
CA GLN A 70 -5.90 28.10 -4.95
C GLN A 70 -6.40 26.66 -4.92
N ALA A 71 -7.62 26.45 -4.45
CA ALA A 71 -8.24 25.12 -4.31
C ALA A 71 -8.19 24.30 -5.63
N ASN A 72 -8.54 24.89 -6.76
CA ASN A 72 -8.51 24.22 -8.07
C ASN A 72 -7.09 23.78 -8.49
N ARG A 73 -6.05 24.50 -8.06
CA ARG A 73 -4.66 24.12 -8.35
C ARG A 73 -4.22 22.98 -7.43
N LEU A 74 -4.60 23.04 -6.16
CA LEU A 74 -4.31 21.99 -5.18
C LEU A 74 -4.96 20.66 -5.60
N GLU A 75 -6.23 20.68 -5.98
CA GLU A 75 -6.95 19.48 -6.44
C GLU A 75 -6.25 18.81 -7.63
N ARG A 76 -5.94 19.59 -8.67
CA ARG A 76 -5.24 19.09 -9.86
C ARG A 76 -3.84 18.57 -9.53
N PHE A 77 -3.12 19.26 -8.64
CA PHE A 77 -1.79 18.85 -8.21
C PHE A 77 -1.84 17.52 -7.45
N VAL A 78 -2.76 17.37 -6.49
CA VAL A 78 -2.98 16.11 -5.77
C VAL A 78 -3.34 14.99 -6.74
N LEU A 79 -4.21 15.25 -7.72
CA LEU A 79 -4.56 14.27 -8.74
C LEU A 79 -3.34 13.82 -9.55
N ILE A 80 -2.51 14.76 -10.02
CA ILE A 80 -1.27 14.46 -10.76
C ILE A 80 -0.32 13.62 -9.89
N LEU A 81 -0.17 13.94 -8.61
CA LEU A 81 0.69 13.19 -7.69
C LEU A 81 0.19 11.76 -7.46
N VAL A 82 -1.12 11.60 -7.26
CA VAL A 82 -1.75 10.28 -7.09
C VAL A 82 -1.54 9.44 -8.36
N LEU A 83 -1.80 10.01 -9.54
CA LEU A 83 -1.60 9.32 -10.82
C LEU A 83 -0.14 8.98 -11.07
N SER A 84 0.78 9.91 -10.82
CA SER A 84 2.22 9.71 -10.98
C SER A 84 2.73 8.60 -10.06
N ARG A 85 2.28 8.58 -8.81
CA ARG A 85 2.64 7.55 -7.84
C ARG A 85 2.07 6.19 -8.23
N TYR A 86 0.80 6.15 -8.63
CA TYR A 86 0.17 4.93 -9.15
C TYR A 86 0.98 4.39 -10.33
N TRP A 87 1.35 5.25 -11.29
CA TRP A 87 2.15 4.87 -12.44
C TRP A 87 3.49 4.25 -12.07
N CYS A 88 4.21 4.89 -11.14
CA CYS A 88 5.50 4.41 -10.67
C CYS A 88 5.36 3.06 -9.97
N VAL A 89 4.34 2.88 -9.13
CA VAL A 89 4.11 1.58 -8.45
C VAL A 89 3.75 0.50 -9.46
N GLN A 90 2.83 0.79 -10.38
CA GLN A 90 2.40 -0.17 -11.41
C GLN A 90 3.57 -0.59 -12.31
N SER A 91 4.31 0.39 -12.84
CA SER A 91 5.51 0.15 -13.65
C SER A 91 6.56 -0.66 -12.88
N GLY A 92 6.74 -0.38 -11.59
CA GLY A 92 7.68 -1.10 -10.74
C GLY A 92 7.26 -2.54 -10.46
N ARG A 93 5.95 -2.80 -10.32
CA ARG A 93 5.40 -4.16 -10.20
C ARG A 93 5.57 -4.95 -11.48
N ASP A 94 5.28 -4.33 -12.61
CA ASP A 94 5.41 -4.95 -13.93
C ASP A 94 6.87 -5.29 -14.23
N ASP A 95 7.80 -4.38 -13.94
CA ASP A 95 9.23 -4.64 -14.07
C ASP A 95 9.72 -5.72 -13.10
N ALA A 96 9.15 -5.82 -11.89
CA ALA A 96 9.48 -6.91 -10.97
C ALA A 96 8.97 -8.27 -11.48
N ALA A 97 7.82 -8.30 -12.14
CA ALA A 97 7.29 -9.52 -12.74
C ALA A 97 8.08 -9.96 -13.98
N GLN A 98 8.47 -9.02 -14.84
CA GLN A 98 9.19 -9.31 -16.09
C GLN A 98 10.69 -9.48 -15.89
N ASN A 99 11.29 -8.69 -15.00
CA ASN A 99 12.74 -8.65 -14.74
C ASN A 99 13.05 -8.87 -13.25
N PRO A 100 12.67 -10.01 -12.65
CA PRO A 100 12.89 -10.23 -11.22
C PRO A 100 14.38 -10.27 -10.89
N THR A 101 14.75 -9.59 -9.81
CA THR A 101 16.10 -9.62 -9.23
C THR A 101 16.44 -11.04 -8.72
N PRO A 102 17.72 -11.38 -8.56
CA PRO A 102 18.12 -12.67 -8.00
C PRO A 102 17.49 -12.98 -6.63
N LEU A 103 17.22 -11.95 -5.82
CA LEU A 103 16.56 -12.11 -4.53
C LEU A 103 15.07 -12.45 -4.68
N GLU A 104 14.37 -11.78 -5.60
CA GLU A 104 12.95 -12.03 -5.91
C GLU A 104 12.75 -13.43 -6.51
N LYS A 105 13.71 -13.92 -7.31
CA LYS A 105 13.70 -15.30 -7.83
C LYS A 105 13.87 -16.37 -6.75
N LYS A 106 14.61 -16.08 -5.68
CA LYS A 106 14.87 -17.01 -4.57
C LYS A 106 13.72 -17.10 -3.57
N ALA A 107 12.85 -16.09 -3.54
CA ALA A 107 11.74 -16.00 -2.59
C ALA A 107 10.75 -17.18 -2.66
N PRO A 108 10.33 -17.67 -3.84
CA PRO A 108 9.38 -18.78 -3.94
C PRO A 108 9.96 -20.12 -3.49
N HIS A 109 11.29 -20.25 -3.46
CA HIS A 109 11.99 -21.46 -3.02
C HIS A 109 12.23 -21.50 -1.50
N GLN A 110 11.83 -20.45 -0.77
CA GLN A 110 11.97 -20.40 0.69
C GLN A 110 10.67 -20.83 1.36
N THR A 111 10.73 -21.91 2.13
CA THR A 111 9.61 -22.51 2.86
C THR A 111 9.46 -21.98 4.28
N ASP A 112 10.50 -21.36 4.85
CA ASP A 112 10.45 -20.78 6.20
C ASP A 112 9.64 -19.47 6.22
N PRO A 113 8.48 -19.42 6.92
CA PRO A 113 7.61 -18.25 6.99
C PRO A 113 8.24 -17.02 7.66
N GLU A 114 9.22 -17.22 8.55
CA GLU A 114 9.92 -16.14 9.28
C GLU A 114 11.26 -15.75 8.64
N HIS A 115 11.58 -16.35 7.49
CA HIS A 115 12.83 -16.11 6.82
C HIS A 115 13.02 -14.63 6.46
N TRP A 116 14.22 -14.10 6.73
CA TRP A 116 14.54 -12.68 6.55
C TRP A 116 14.30 -12.16 5.12
N ILE A 117 14.31 -13.05 4.12
CA ILE A 117 14.03 -12.71 2.71
C ILE A 117 12.61 -12.14 2.55
N PHE A 118 11.62 -12.68 3.27
CA PHE A 118 10.25 -12.17 3.24
C PHE A 118 10.15 -10.82 3.93
N ARG A 119 10.87 -10.61 5.05
CA ARG A 119 10.97 -9.29 5.70
C ARG A 119 11.63 -8.26 4.77
N LYS A 120 12.64 -8.67 4.01
CA LYS A 120 13.34 -7.80 3.05
C LYS A 120 12.52 -7.50 1.79
N LEU A 121 11.77 -8.47 1.28
CA LEU A 121 10.79 -8.27 0.19
C LEU A 121 9.64 -7.36 0.62
N ARG A 122 9.16 -7.49 1.86
CA ARG A 122 8.14 -6.61 2.45
C ARG A 122 8.64 -5.18 2.61
N ARG A 123 9.90 -4.98 2.99
CA ARG A 123 10.57 -3.67 2.93
C ARG A 123 10.75 -3.19 1.48
N GLY A 124 10.90 -4.13 0.55
CA GLY A 124 10.97 -3.92 -0.90
C GLY A 124 9.64 -3.57 -1.58
N LEU A 125 8.49 -3.79 -0.96
CA LEU A 125 7.18 -3.33 -1.49
C LEU A 125 7.09 -1.79 -1.54
N GLY A 126 7.73 -1.09 -0.59
CA GLY A 126 8.00 0.34 -0.68
C GLY A 126 9.01 0.71 -1.78
N SER A 127 9.69 -0.28 -2.37
CA SER A 127 10.63 -0.10 -3.48
C SER A 127 9.96 -0.13 -4.85
N TRP A 128 8.72 -0.62 -5.01
CA TRP A 128 8.08 -0.63 -6.32
C TRP A 128 7.92 0.78 -6.89
N PHE A 129 7.57 1.76 -6.06
CA PHE A 129 7.60 3.17 -6.45
C PHE A 129 8.99 3.59 -6.96
N LYS A 130 10.06 3.35 -6.17
CA LYS A 130 11.43 3.70 -6.56
C LYS A 130 11.91 2.96 -7.80
N ARG A 131 11.49 1.70 -7.95
CA ARG A 131 11.82 0.82 -9.07
C ARG A 131 11.18 1.31 -10.35
N GLY A 132 9.87 1.60 -10.33
CA GLY A 132 9.18 2.17 -11.48
C GLY A 132 9.65 3.59 -11.78
N LEU A 133 9.95 4.42 -10.78
CA LEU A 133 10.54 5.74 -11.01
C LEU A 133 11.90 5.63 -11.74
N ARG A 134 12.76 4.67 -11.35
CA ARG A 134 14.00 4.38 -12.07
C ARG A 134 13.75 3.85 -13.47
N LEU A 135 12.73 3.02 -13.67
CA LEU A 135 12.36 2.50 -14.99
C LEU A 135 11.93 3.64 -15.91
N ILE A 136 10.96 4.46 -15.48
CA ILE A 136 10.45 5.62 -16.22
C ILE A 136 11.60 6.56 -16.55
N ARG A 137 12.47 6.88 -15.58
CA ARG A 137 13.66 7.71 -15.81
C ARG A 137 14.60 7.13 -16.86
N ARG A 138 14.86 5.81 -16.84
CA ARG A 138 15.67 5.14 -17.87
C ARG A 138 15.01 5.20 -19.24
N CYS A 139 13.70 4.96 -19.33
CA CYS A 139 12.96 5.06 -20.58
C CYS A 139 13.06 6.47 -21.17
N LEU A 140 12.87 7.51 -20.36
CA LEU A 140 13.00 8.90 -20.79
C LEU A 140 14.43 9.23 -21.27
N GLN A 141 15.46 8.78 -20.54
CA GLN A 141 16.86 8.99 -20.92
C GLN A 141 17.25 8.26 -22.22
N GLN A 142 16.63 7.12 -22.50
CA GLN A 142 16.90 6.27 -23.66
C GLN A 142 15.91 6.48 -24.81
N ASN A 143 15.01 7.46 -24.69
CA ASN A 143 13.90 7.72 -25.62
C ASN A 143 13.08 6.46 -25.95
N ARG A 144 12.89 5.59 -24.96
CA ARG A 144 12.09 4.37 -25.06
C ARG A 144 10.66 4.62 -24.58
N PRO A 145 9.66 3.91 -25.14
CA PRO A 145 8.29 4.04 -24.68
C PRO A 145 8.18 3.65 -23.21
N VAL A 146 7.42 4.44 -22.45
CA VAL A 146 7.05 4.12 -21.07
C VAL A 146 5.79 3.28 -21.11
N SER A 147 5.66 2.31 -20.18
CA SER A 147 4.43 1.54 -20.04
C SER A 147 3.21 2.45 -19.84
N PRO A 148 2.07 2.18 -20.47
CA PRO A 148 0.89 3.03 -20.35
C PRO A 148 0.39 3.08 -18.89
N LEU A 149 -0.15 4.23 -18.50
CA LEU A 149 -0.68 4.46 -17.15
C LEU A 149 -1.86 3.55 -16.82
N PHE A 150 -2.74 3.34 -17.80
CA PHE A 150 -3.88 2.44 -17.74
C PHE A 150 -3.71 1.38 -18.83
N ARG A 151 -3.94 0.12 -18.48
CA ARG A 151 -4.15 -0.92 -19.49
C ARG A 151 -5.65 -0.90 -19.83
N GLY A 152 -5.96 -0.79 -21.12
CA GLY A 152 -7.31 -0.99 -21.63
C GLY A 152 -7.77 -2.44 -21.48
#